data_AF-A0A480NCM4-F1
#
_entry.id   AF-A0A480NCM4-F1
#
_cell.length_a   1.000
_cell.length_b   1.000
_cell.length_c   1.000
_cell.angle_alpha   90.00
_cell.angle_beta   90.00
_cell.angle_gamma   90.00
#
_symmetry.space_group_name_H-M   'P 1'
#
loop_
_entity.id
_entity.type
_entity.pdbx_description
1 polymer ?
#
loop_
_entity_poly.entity_id
_entity_poly.type
_entity_poly.pdbx_seq_one_letter_code
_entity_poly.pdbx_strand_id
1 'polypeptide(L)'
;MVQKYQSPVRVYKHPFELIMAAYERRFPTCPLIPMFVDSDTVNEFRSEDGAIHVIERRCKLDIDAPRLLKKIAGVDYVYFVQKNSLNSRERTLHIEAHNETFSNRVIINEHCCYSVHPENEDWTCFEQSASLDIKSFFGFESTVEKIAMKQYTSNIKKGKEIIEYYLRQLEEEGITFVPRWTPPALAPSSDAAASSCKKQAASSAGVDAEPALKDGLSGEPLSNPSGAPEPVAGPPDDKLDADYIKRYLGDLTPLQESCLIRLRQWLQETHKGKIPKDEHILRFLRARDFNIDKAREVLCQSLTWRKQHQVDYILDSWHAPQVLQDYYAGGWHHHDKDGRPLYVLRLGQMDTKGLVRALGEEALLRYVSVPGCGDPPPQARVPLFLVRRPARTAQKLQQRARSGRNGFHGAQA
;
A
#
# COMPACT_ATOMS: atom_id res chain seq x y z
N MET A 1 11.70 -2.68 13.54
CA MET A 1 10.24 -2.40 13.40
C MET A 1 9.74 -3.34 12.34
N VAL A 2 8.81 -4.23 12.68
CA VAL A 2 8.32 -5.27 11.76
C VAL A 2 7.07 -4.77 11.06
N GLN A 3 7.11 -4.70 9.73
CA GLN A 3 5.96 -4.43 8.89
C GLN A 3 5.59 -5.71 8.14
N LYS A 4 4.30 -6.02 8.06
CA LYS A 4 3.78 -7.18 7.34
C LYS A 4 2.83 -6.73 6.25
N TYR A 5 2.89 -7.42 5.12
CA TYR A 5 2.12 -7.16 3.92
C TYR A 5 1.47 -8.45 3.46
N GLN A 6 0.24 -8.33 2.98
CA GLN A 6 -0.46 -9.40 2.31
C GLN A 6 -1.25 -8.77 1.17
N SER A 7 -1.05 -9.26 -0.05
CA SER A 7 -1.83 -8.81 -1.19
C SER A 7 -3.19 -9.51 -1.19
N PRO A 8 -4.23 -8.90 -1.78
CA PRO A 8 -5.44 -9.63 -2.15
C PRO A 8 -5.08 -10.84 -3.01
N VAL A 9 -5.86 -11.92 -2.86
CA VAL A 9 -5.76 -13.10 -3.74
C VAL A 9 -6.04 -12.66 -5.17
N ARG A 10 -5.19 -13.09 -6.09
CA ARG A 10 -5.36 -12.84 -7.52
C ARG A 10 -5.79 -14.11 -8.20
N VAL A 11 -6.60 -13.98 -9.23
CA VAL A 11 -7.06 -15.11 -10.04
C VAL A 11 -6.63 -14.88 -11.48
N TYR A 12 -5.83 -15.79 -12.01
CA TYR A 12 -5.52 -15.90 -13.43
C TYR A 12 -6.50 -16.88 -14.06
N LYS A 13 -7.17 -16.45 -15.13
CA LYS A 13 -8.11 -17.29 -15.90
C LYS A 13 -7.37 -18.20 -16.88
N HIS A 14 -6.33 -18.88 -16.39
CA HIS A 14 -5.49 -19.81 -17.14
C HIS A 14 -5.11 -21.01 -16.26
N PRO A 15 -4.93 -22.21 -16.86
CA PRO A 15 -4.55 -23.40 -16.13
C PRO A 15 -3.19 -23.24 -15.43
N PHE A 16 -3.07 -23.90 -14.28
CA PHE A 16 -1.86 -23.87 -13.44
C PHE A 16 -0.60 -24.17 -14.23
N GLU A 17 -0.65 -25.19 -15.09
CA GLU A 17 0.47 -25.69 -15.87
C GLU A 17 1.00 -24.63 -16.85
N LEU A 18 0.09 -23.86 -17.46
CA LEU A 18 0.44 -22.76 -18.36
C LEU A 18 1.03 -21.57 -17.59
N ILE A 19 0.50 -21.28 -16.40
CA ILE A 19 1.06 -20.26 -15.50
C ILE A 19 2.46 -20.64 -15.05
N MET A 20 2.74 -21.92 -14.76
CA MET A 20 4.08 -22.39 -14.39
C MET A 20 5.06 -22.21 -15.56
N ALA A 21 4.65 -22.56 -16.78
CA ALA A 21 5.45 -22.33 -17.98
C ALA A 21 5.76 -20.85 -18.20
N ALA A 22 4.77 -19.97 -18.03
CA ALA A 22 4.95 -18.52 -18.14
C ALA A 22 5.85 -17.97 -17.03
N TYR A 23 5.74 -18.53 -15.82
CA TYR A 23 6.54 -18.12 -14.67
C TYR A 23 8.03 -18.44 -14.87
N GLU A 24 8.37 -19.63 -15.38
CA GLU A 24 9.77 -20.03 -15.59
C GLU A 24 10.48 -19.19 -16.67
N ARG A 25 9.75 -18.56 -17.59
CA ARG A 25 10.30 -17.61 -18.60
C ARG A 25 10.96 -16.36 -17.98
N ARG A 26 10.80 -16.14 -16.68
CA ARG A 26 11.39 -15.02 -15.95
C ARG A 26 12.87 -15.21 -15.61
N PHE A 27 13.40 -16.41 -15.77
CA PHE A 27 14.77 -16.76 -15.39
C PHE A 27 15.63 -17.08 -16.63
N PRO A 28 16.95 -16.86 -16.57
CA PRO A 28 17.73 -16.32 -15.43
C PRO A 28 17.63 -14.79 -15.30
N THR A 29 17.13 -14.11 -16.32
CA THR A 29 16.88 -12.66 -16.32
C THR A 29 15.49 -12.36 -16.87
N CYS A 30 14.94 -11.20 -16.51
CA CYS A 30 13.62 -10.77 -16.98
C CYS A 30 13.70 -9.34 -17.51
N PRO A 31 13.61 -9.10 -18.83
CA PRO A 31 13.67 -7.76 -19.41
C PRO A 31 12.62 -6.78 -18.87
N LEU A 32 11.47 -7.30 -18.44
CA LEU A 32 10.38 -6.52 -17.83
C LEU A 32 10.66 -6.11 -16.38
N ILE A 33 11.69 -6.67 -15.76
CA ILE A 33 12.21 -6.27 -14.45
C ILE A 33 13.66 -5.78 -14.63
N PRO A 34 13.88 -4.53 -15.09
CA PRO A 34 15.23 -4.04 -15.42
C PRO A 34 16.25 -4.11 -14.28
N MET A 35 15.78 -4.09 -13.03
CA MET A 35 16.63 -4.23 -11.85
C MET A 35 16.98 -5.68 -11.51
N PHE A 36 16.29 -6.67 -12.05
CA PHE A 36 16.62 -8.08 -11.86
C PHE A 36 17.68 -8.44 -12.88
N VAL A 37 18.93 -8.35 -12.43
CA VAL A 37 20.12 -8.40 -13.30
C VAL A 37 20.47 -9.83 -13.64
N ASP A 38 20.34 -10.74 -12.68
CA ASP A 38 20.79 -12.12 -12.83
C ASP A 38 20.19 -13.05 -11.77
N SER A 39 20.24 -14.36 -12.02
CA SER A 39 20.00 -15.39 -11.01
C SER A 39 20.83 -16.65 -11.24
N ASP A 40 21.53 -17.07 -10.22
CA ASP A 40 22.30 -18.31 -10.20
C ASP A 40 21.55 -19.40 -9.42
N THR A 41 21.45 -20.60 -9.96
CA THR A 41 20.93 -21.75 -9.20
C THR A 41 21.96 -22.19 -8.15
N VAL A 42 21.57 -22.13 -6.87
CA VAL A 42 22.40 -22.55 -5.73
C VAL A 42 22.15 -24.01 -5.38
N ASN A 43 20.89 -24.44 -5.46
CA ASN A 43 20.49 -25.80 -5.15
C ASN A 43 19.30 -26.22 -6.03
N GLU A 44 19.25 -27.49 -6.41
CA GLU A 44 18.15 -28.07 -7.17
C GLU A 44 17.90 -29.51 -6.73
N PHE A 45 16.64 -29.83 -6.50
CA PHE A 45 16.17 -31.15 -6.11
C PHE A 45 14.94 -31.53 -6.95
N ARG A 46 14.89 -32.78 -7.40
CA ARG A 46 13.70 -33.36 -8.05
C ARG A 46 13.39 -34.71 -7.41
N SER A 47 12.11 -34.97 -7.15
CA SER A 47 11.67 -36.29 -6.68
C SER A 47 11.83 -37.35 -7.76
N GLU A 48 11.96 -38.62 -7.35
CA GLU A 48 12.13 -39.76 -8.27
C GLU A 48 10.96 -39.91 -9.25
N ASP A 49 9.74 -39.58 -8.82
CA ASP A 49 8.53 -39.61 -9.62
C ASP A 49 8.33 -38.35 -10.49
N GLY A 50 9.24 -37.37 -10.39
CA GLY A 50 9.18 -36.10 -11.10
C GLY A 50 8.05 -35.15 -10.67
N ALA A 51 7.29 -35.47 -9.62
CA ALA A 51 6.19 -34.62 -9.16
C ALA A 51 6.67 -33.34 -8.48
N ILE A 52 7.76 -33.41 -7.72
CA ILE A 52 8.28 -32.32 -6.91
C ILE A 52 9.58 -31.81 -7.51
N HIS A 53 9.65 -30.50 -7.71
CA HIS A 53 10.86 -29.79 -8.13
C HIS A 53 11.10 -28.61 -7.21
N VAL A 54 12.21 -28.64 -6.48
CA VAL A 54 12.64 -27.56 -5.60
C VAL A 54 13.89 -26.94 -6.19
N ILE A 55 13.86 -25.65 -6.47
CA ILE A 55 15.00 -24.89 -7.00
C ILE A 55 15.24 -23.64 -6.15
N GLU A 56 16.47 -23.47 -5.70
CA GLU A 56 16.92 -22.32 -4.94
C GLU A 56 17.86 -21.50 -5.79
N ARG A 57 17.55 -20.21 -5.95
CA ARG A 57 18.27 -19.27 -6.79
C ARG A 57 18.77 -18.09 -5.97
N ARG A 58 20.02 -17.68 -6.21
CA ARG A 58 20.58 -16.44 -5.70
C ARG A 58 20.39 -15.36 -6.77
N CYS A 59 19.45 -14.48 -6.52
CA CYS A 59 19.03 -13.41 -7.42
C CYS A 59 19.80 -12.12 -7.13
N LYS A 60 20.29 -11.47 -8.19
CA LYS A 60 21.05 -10.21 -8.14
C LYS A 60 20.18 -9.04 -8.59
N LEU A 61 20.04 -8.03 -7.73
CA LEU A 61 19.25 -6.84 -8.00
C LEU A 61 20.09 -5.56 -8.03
N ASP A 62 19.89 -4.72 -9.04
CA ASP A 62 20.34 -3.33 -9.07
C ASP A 62 19.23 -2.40 -8.57
N ILE A 63 19.24 -2.15 -7.27
CA ILE A 63 18.23 -1.29 -6.62
C ILE A 63 18.63 0.17 -6.82
N ASP A 64 17.66 0.99 -7.24
CA ASP A 64 17.79 2.44 -7.33
C ASP A 64 17.82 3.08 -5.93
N ALA A 65 19.01 3.10 -5.34
CA ALA A 65 19.28 3.70 -4.04
C ALA A 65 20.12 4.99 -4.20
N PRO A 66 19.92 6.00 -3.33
CA PRO A 66 20.73 7.22 -3.35
C PRO A 66 22.22 6.89 -3.27
N ARG A 67 23.06 7.61 -4.04
CA ARG A 67 24.51 7.36 -4.12
C ARG A 67 25.21 7.34 -2.76
N LEU A 68 24.74 8.16 -1.83
CA LEU A 68 25.25 8.18 -0.46
C LEU A 68 24.99 6.85 0.26
N LEU A 69 23.81 6.25 0.07
CA LEU A 69 23.44 4.96 0.65
C LEU A 69 24.28 3.83 0.05
N LYS A 70 24.44 3.80 -1.29
CA LYS A 70 25.30 2.80 -1.96
C LYS A 70 26.75 2.89 -1.46
N LYS A 71 27.27 4.12 -1.29
CA LYS A 71 28.64 4.36 -0.79
C LYS A 71 28.84 3.98 0.68
N ILE A 72 27.88 4.29 1.55
CA ILE A 72 27.93 3.92 2.98
C ILE A 72 27.79 2.41 3.16
N ALA A 73 26.94 1.78 2.35
CA ALA A 73 26.62 0.37 2.48
C ALA A 73 27.62 -0.55 1.75
N GLY A 74 28.46 0.01 0.87
CA GLY A 74 29.60 -0.68 0.26
C GLY A 74 29.23 -1.76 -0.76
N VAL A 75 28.00 -1.75 -1.28
CA VAL A 75 27.54 -2.72 -2.28
C VAL A 75 26.81 -2.01 -3.42
N ASP A 76 27.16 -2.39 -4.65
CA ASP A 76 26.50 -1.89 -5.86
C ASP A 76 25.19 -2.64 -6.17
N TYR A 77 25.12 -3.90 -5.72
CA TYR A 77 24.00 -4.81 -5.92
C TYR A 77 23.51 -5.40 -4.59
N VAL A 78 22.26 -5.81 -4.57
CA VAL A 78 21.64 -6.51 -3.44
C VAL A 78 21.27 -7.91 -3.89
N TYR A 79 21.63 -8.90 -3.08
CA TYR A 79 21.35 -10.30 -3.33
C TYR A 79 20.20 -10.81 -2.46
N PHE A 80 19.33 -11.61 -3.08
CA PHE A 80 18.24 -12.32 -2.42
C PHE A 80 18.34 -13.80 -2.78
N VAL A 81 18.00 -14.66 -1.83
CA VAL A 81 17.85 -16.08 -2.06
C VAL A 81 16.37 -16.36 -2.22
N GLN A 82 16.01 -17.02 -3.32
CA GLN A 82 14.65 -17.38 -3.66
C GLN A 82 14.56 -18.89 -3.84
N LYS A 83 13.71 -19.54 -3.05
CA LYS A 83 13.40 -20.96 -3.12
C LYS A 83 12.01 -21.15 -3.72
N ASN A 84 11.94 -21.85 -4.84
CA ASN A 84 10.70 -22.27 -5.48
C ASN A 84 10.51 -23.76 -5.22
N SER A 85 9.37 -24.15 -4.66
CA SER A 85 8.99 -25.54 -4.43
C SER A 85 7.73 -25.83 -5.24
N LEU A 86 7.91 -26.37 -6.44
CA LEU A 86 6.84 -26.79 -7.34
C LEU A 86 6.41 -28.22 -6.97
N ASN A 87 5.12 -28.40 -6.71
CA ASN A 87 4.49 -29.70 -6.57
C ASN A 87 3.46 -29.87 -7.70
N SER A 88 3.84 -30.60 -8.74
CA SER A 88 3.00 -30.85 -9.92
C SER A 88 1.84 -31.80 -9.63
N ARG A 89 1.93 -32.61 -8.56
CA ARG A 89 0.84 -33.49 -8.12
C ARG A 89 -0.26 -32.70 -7.44
N GLU A 90 0.12 -31.83 -6.50
CA GLU A 90 -0.83 -30.96 -5.78
C GLU A 90 -1.20 -29.70 -6.57
N ARG A 91 -0.50 -29.44 -7.68
CA ARG A 91 -0.66 -28.26 -8.53
C ARG A 91 -0.48 -26.98 -7.71
N THR A 92 0.63 -26.94 -6.97
CA THR A 92 1.03 -25.81 -6.13
C THR A 92 2.47 -25.40 -6.42
N LEU A 93 2.75 -24.11 -6.33
CA LEU A 93 4.10 -23.56 -6.35
C LEU A 93 4.25 -22.63 -5.16
N HIS A 94 5.08 -23.03 -4.20
CA HIS A 94 5.46 -22.20 -3.06
C HIS A 94 6.78 -21.49 -3.34
N ILE A 95 6.80 -20.18 -3.15
CA ILE A 95 7.97 -19.35 -3.37
C ILE A 95 8.31 -18.66 -2.06
N GLU A 96 9.53 -18.85 -1.58
CA GLU A 96 10.07 -18.21 -0.39
C GLU A 96 11.27 -17.38 -0.83
N ALA A 97 11.30 -16.10 -0.52
CA ALA A 97 12.46 -15.26 -0.82
C ALA A 97 12.90 -14.48 0.42
N HIS A 98 14.22 -14.37 0.61
CA HIS A 98 14.79 -13.58 1.68
C HIS A 98 16.06 -12.85 1.22
N ASN A 99 16.38 -11.73 1.86
CA ASN A 99 17.59 -10.99 1.52
C ASN A 99 18.83 -11.64 2.13
N GLU A 100 19.86 -11.86 1.31
CA GLU A 100 21.18 -12.26 1.76
C GLU A 100 22.00 -11.01 2.14
N THR A 101 22.00 -10.02 1.24
CA THR A 101 22.69 -8.74 1.48
C THR A 101 21.96 -7.95 2.56
N PHE A 102 22.70 -7.47 3.56
CA PHE A 102 22.19 -6.76 4.73
C PHE A 102 21.28 -7.56 5.66
N SER A 103 21.26 -8.89 5.60
CA SER A 103 20.43 -9.77 6.47
C SER A 103 20.59 -9.48 7.98
N ASN A 104 21.77 -9.02 8.40
CA ASN A 104 22.04 -8.63 9.80
C ASN A 104 21.38 -7.30 10.22
N ARG A 105 20.91 -6.48 9.28
CA ARG A 105 20.42 -5.11 9.50
C ARG A 105 18.98 -4.91 9.05
N VAL A 106 18.61 -5.54 7.95
CA VAL A 106 17.29 -5.54 7.34
C VAL A 106 16.95 -6.99 7.05
N ILE A 107 15.77 -7.44 7.48
CA ILE A 107 15.24 -8.76 7.18
C ILE A 107 14.01 -8.55 6.30
N ILE A 108 14.07 -9.05 5.09
CA ILE A 108 12.98 -9.08 4.13
C ILE A 108 12.66 -10.55 3.92
N ASN A 109 11.44 -10.95 4.21
CA ASN A 109 10.93 -12.27 3.86
C ASN A 109 9.70 -12.10 2.97
N GLU A 110 9.62 -12.86 1.89
CA GLU A 110 8.50 -12.88 0.97
C GLU A 110 8.05 -14.32 0.78
N HIS A 111 6.74 -14.53 0.86
CA HIS A 111 6.10 -15.82 0.63
C HIS A 111 5.03 -15.63 -0.43
N CYS A 112 5.14 -16.36 -1.54
CA CYS A 112 4.10 -16.43 -2.55
C CYS A 112 3.63 -17.87 -2.74
N CYS A 113 2.38 -18.02 -3.17
CA CYS A 113 1.79 -19.30 -3.50
C CYS A 113 1.00 -19.17 -4.80
N TYR A 114 1.29 -20.02 -5.78
CA TYR A 114 0.35 -20.31 -6.86
C TYR A 114 -0.35 -21.63 -6.55
N SER A 115 -1.66 -21.67 -6.72
CA SER A 115 -2.47 -22.86 -6.50
C SER A 115 -3.65 -22.89 -7.46
N VAL A 116 -4.27 -24.05 -7.62
CA VAL A 116 -5.51 -24.18 -8.41
C VAL A 116 -6.66 -23.47 -7.70
N HIS A 117 -7.52 -22.79 -8.46
CA HIS A 117 -8.70 -22.15 -7.89
C HIS A 117 -9.68 -23.18 -7.32
N PRO A 118 -10.18 -23.02 -6.08
CA PRO A 118 -10.98 -24.05 -5.39
C PRO A 118 -12.29 -24.38 -6.10
N GLU A 119 -12.86 -23.44 -6.85
CA GLU A 119 -14.12 -23.63 -7.59
C GLU A 119 -13.92 -23.90 -9.09
N ASN A 120 -12.70 -23.75 -9.61
CA ASN A 120 -12.44 -23.90 -11.05
C ASN A 120 -11.03 -24.42 -11.31
N GLU A 121 -10.92 -25.68 -11.74
CA GLU A 121 -9.63 -26.34 -11.96
C GLU A 121 -8.77 -25.76 -13.09
N ASP A 122 -9.36 -24.96 -13.98
CA ASP A 122 -8.69 -24.33 -15.10
C ASP A 122 -8.23 -22.90 -14.77
N TRP A 123 -8.44 -22.43 -13.54
CA TRP A 123 -7.97 -21.15 -13.06
C TRP A 123 -6.88 -21.32 -11.98
N THR A 124 -6.03 -20.30 -11.87
CA THR A 124 -4.91 -20.30 -10.94
C THR A 124 -5.03 -19.13 -9.97
N CYS A 125 -5.03 -19.42 -8.68
CA CYS A 125 -4.90 -18.45 -7.61
C CYS A 125 -3.44 -18.07 -7.40
N PHE A 126 -3.20 -16.81 -7.04
CA PHE A 126 -1.92 -16.32 -6.59
C PHE A 126 -2.09 -15.50 -5.31
N GLU A 127 -1.34 -15.89 -4.30
CA GLU A 127 -1.29 -15.25 -3.00
C GLU A 127 0.14 -14.79 -2.73
N GLN A 128 0.29 -13.62 -2.11
CA GLN A 128 1.58 -13.06 -1.77
C GLN A 128 1.52 -12.37 -0.42
N SER A 129 2.53 -12.63 0.39
CA SER A 129 2.77 -11.96 1.65
C SER A 129 4.25 -11.61 1.77
N ALA A 130 4.55 -10.55 2.51
CA ALA A 130 5.91 -10.14 2.77
C ALA A 130 6.04 -9.56 4.18
N SER A 131 7.23 -9.60 4.72
CA SER A 131 7.59 -8.92 5.96
C SER A 131 8.91 -8.20 5.81
N LEU A 132 8.97 -7.01 6.41
CA LEU A 132 10.15 -6.17 6.46
C LEU A 132 10.44 -5.85 7.92
N ASP A 133 11.59 -6.26 8.43
CA ASP A 133 12.10 -5.85 9.73
C ASP A 133 13.42 -5.10 9.58
N ILE A 134 13.39 -3.81 9.94
CA ILE A 134 14.58 -2.97 10.00
C ILE A 134 15.06 -2.95 11.45
N LYS A 135 16.23 -3.55 11.71
CA LYS A 135 16.90 -3.55 13.02
C LYS A 135 17.63 -2.24 13.25
N SER A 136 18.55 -1.90 12.36
CA SER A 136 19.28 -0.63 12.35
C SER A 136 19.98 -0.47 10.99
N PHE A 137 19.89 0.73 10.40
CA PHE A 137 20.52 1.03 9.12
C PHE A 137 21.10 2.44 9.09
N PHE A 138 22.06 2.71 9.98
CA PHE A 138 22.86 3.95 10.01
C PHE A 138 22.05 5.25 10.05
N GLY A 139 20.84 5.25 10.61
CA GLY A 139 19.98 6.44 10.63
C GLY A 139 19.19 6.69 9.32
N PHE A 140 19.24 5.75 8.37
CA PHE A 140 18.50 5.80 7.11
C PHE A 140 17.28 4.86 7.09
N GLU A 141 16.77 4.45 8.24
CA GLU A 141 15.69 3.46 8.36
C GLU A 141 14.46 3.89 7.55
N SER A 142 14.05 5.16 7.64
CA SER A 142 12.91 5.71 6.88
C SER A 142 13.13 5.71 5.36
N THR A 143 14.38 5.82 4.91
CA THR A 143 14.73 5.79 3.49
C THR A 143 14.72 4.36 2.96
N VAL A 144 15.28 3.42 3.72
CA VAL A 144 15.24 1.99 3.39
C VAL A 144 13.80 1.48 3.35
N GLU A 145 13.00 1.86 4.34
CA GLU A 145 11.57 1.56 4.38
C GLU A 145 10.87 2.08 3.12
N LYS A 146 11.09 3.35 2.75
CA LYS A 146 10.49 3.95 1.55
C LYS A 146 10.90 3.23 0.25
N ILE A 147 12.17 2.82 0.14
CA ILE A 147 12.67 2.05 -1.01
C ILE A 147 12.00 0.67 -1.06
N ALA A 148 11.96 -0.05 0.07
CA ALA A 148 11.32 -1.36 0.15
C ALA A 148 9.82 -1.27 -0.19
N MET A 149 9.11 -0.26 0.32
CA MET A 149 7.69 -0.03 0.01
C MET A 149 7.45 0.28 -1.47
N LYS A 150 8.26 1.18 -2.04
CA LYS A 150 8.19 1.51 -3.46
C LYS A 150 8.42 0.26 -4.31
N GLN A 151 9.40 -0.56 -3.93
CA GLN A 151 9.75 -1.77 -4.65
C GLN A 151 8.64 -2.82 -4.57
N TYR A 152 8.12 -3.08 -3.39
CA TYR A 152 7.04 -4.03 -3.18
C TYR A 152 5.78 -3.63 -3.97
N THR A 153 5.39 -2.36 -3.92
CA THR A 153 4.25 -1.83 -4.68
C THR A 153 4.46 -1.97 -6.19
N SER A 154 5.66 -1.68 -6.67
CA SER A 154 6.02 -1.87 -8.09
C SER A 154 5.99 -3.35 -8.49
N ASN A 155 6.51 -4.25 -7.64
CA ASN A 155 6.54 -5.69 -7.90
C ASN A 155 5.14 -6.29 -7.99
N ILE A 156 4.23 -5.86 -7.12
CA ILE A 156 2.82 -6.28 -7.15
C ILE A 156 2.18 -5.96 -8.50
N LYS A 157 2.29 -4.72 -8.98
CA LYS A 157 1.66 -4.32 -10.25
C LYS A 157 2.32 -5.00 -11.45
N LYS A 158 3.66 -4.96 -11.51
CA LYS A 158 4.42 -5.55 -12.61
C LYS A 158 4.32 -7.08 -12.67
N GLY A 159 4.20 -7.76 -11.52
CA GLY A 159 4.11 -9.22 -11.49
C GLY A 159 2.95 -9.78 -12.32
N LYS A 160 1.78 -9.13 -12.26
CA LYS A 160 0.63 -9.47 -13.11
C LYS A 160 0.95 -9.24 -14.58
N GLU A 161 1.44 -8.05 -14.92
CA GLU A 161 1.76 -7.65 -16.29
C GLU A 161 2.82 -8.58 -16.93
N ILE A 162 3.76 -9.09 -16.12
CA ILE A 162 4.82 -10.01 -16.55
C ILE A 162 4.27 -11.39 -16.88
N ILE A 163 3.43 -11.96 -16.03
CA ILE A 163 2.81 -13.26 -16.31
C ILE A 163 1.91 -13.17 -17.55
N GLU A 164 1.09 -12.12 -17.67
CA GLU A 164 0.26 -11.88 -18.86
C GLU A 164 1.08 -11.66 -20.13
N TYR A 165 2.26 -11.06 -20.03
CA TYR A 165 3.19 -10.94 -21.14
C TYR A 165 3.71 -12.30 -21.60
N TYR A 166 4.21 -13.13 -20.68
CA TYR A 166 4.75 -14.44 -21.06
C TYR A 166 3.68 -15.44 -21.49
N LEU A 167 2.45 -15.32 -20.99
CA LEU A 167 1.31 -16.07 -21.52
C LEU A 167 1.05 -15.75 -23.00
N ARG A 168 1.09 -14.46 -23.38
CA ARG A 168 0.97 -14.08 -24.80
C ARG A 168 2.14 -14.57 -25.65
N GLN A 169 3.37 -14.54 -25.13
CA GLN A 169 4.51 -15.10 -25.86
C GLN A 169 4.37 -16.62 -26.06
N LEU A 170 3.91 -17.35 -25.05
CA LEU A 170 3.64 -18.79 -25.18
C LEU A 170 2.58 -19.05 -26.26
N GLU A 171 1.53 -18.25 -26.31
CA GLU A 171 0.49 -18.34 -27.35
C GLU A 171 1.05 -18.05 -28.76
N GLU A 172 1.87 -17.00 -28.91
CA GLU A 172 2.56 -16.67 -30.17
C GLU A 172 3.50 -17.80 -30.66
N GLU A 173 4.10 -18.54 -29.71
CA GLU A 173 4.92 -19.73 -29.99
C GLU A 173 4.10 -21.01 -30.22
N GLY A 174 2.76 -20.93 -30.12
CA GLY A 174 1.84 -22.06 -30.30
C GLY A 174 1.66 -22.95 -29.06
N ILE A 175 2.20 -22.54 -27.91
CA ILE A 175 2.05 -23.24 -26.63
C ILE A 175 0.79 -22.71 -25.92
N THR A 176 -0.35 -23.32 -26.24
CA THR A 176 -1.65 -23.00 -25.62
C THR A 176 -2.05 -24.00 -24.53
N PHE A 177 -1.37 -25.15 -24.47
CA PHE A 177 -1.66 -26.22 -23.52
C PHE A 177 -0.36 -26.85 -23.00
N VAL A 178 -0.32 -27.08 -21.69
CA VAL A 178 0.75 -27.81 -21.00
C VAL A 178 0.10 -28.99 -20.26
N PRO A 179 0.53 -30.24 -20.51
CA PRO A 179 -0.10 -31.41 -19.90
C PRO A 179 0.10 -31.42 -18.39
N ARG A 180 -0.94 -31.87 -17.68
CA ARG A 180 -0.88 -32.13 -16.22
C ARG A 180 0.10 -33.27 -15.95
N TRP A 181 0.79 -33.22 -14.81
CA TRP A 181 1.66 -34.32 -14.39
C TRP A 181 0.82 -35.58 -14.14
N THR A 182 1.35 -36.72 -14.58
CA THR A 182 0.78 -38.04 -14.33
C THR A 182 1.82 -38.92 -13.65
N PRO A 183 1.44 -39.75 -12.66
CA PRO A 183 2.35 -40.71 -12.05
C PRO A 183 3.03 -41.59 -13.11
N PRO A 184 4.35 -41.85 -12.99
CA PRO A 184 5.00 -42.86 -13.81
C PRO A 184 4.26 -44.19 -13.67
N ALA A 185 3.98 -44.86 -14.80
CA ALA A 185 3.41 -46.19 -14.77
C ALA A 185 4.36 -47.12 -14.01
N LEU A 186 3.89 -47.68 -12.89
CA LEU A 186 4.62 -48.74 -12.19
C LEU A 186 4.86 -49.86 -13.22
N ALA A 187 6.13 -50.17 -13.50
CA ALA A 187 6.45 -51.37 -14.23
C ALA A 187 5.79 -52.56 -13.49
N PRO A 188 5.14 -53.51 -14.18
CA PRO A 188 4.56 -54.66 -13.49
C PRO A 188 5.69 -55.41 -12.81
N SER A 189 5.75 -55.29 -11.48
CA SER A 189 6.64 -56.08 -10.65
C SER A 189 6.19 -57.53 -10.78
N SER A 190 6.94 -58.30 -11.57
CA SER A 190 6.87 -59.75 -11.55
C SER A 190 7.40 -60.24 -10.21
N ASP A 191 6.54 -60.30 -9.20
CA ASP A 191 6.76 -61.13 -8.02
C ASP A 191 5.42 -61.46 -7.37
N ALA A 192 4.72 -62.39 -8.01
CA ALA A 192 3.78 -63.26 -7.33
C ALA A 192 4.45 -64.61 -7.11
N ALA A 193 5.09 -64.81 -5.94
CA ALA A 193 5.26 -66.15 -5.36
C ALA A 193 5.67 -66.08 -3.88
N ALA A 194 4.80 -66.67 -3.05
CA ALA A 194 5.09 -67.33 -1.77
C ALA A 194 5.50 -66.45 -0.56
N SER A 195 4.62 -66.37 0.43
CA SER A 195 4.66 -67.35 1.53
C SER A 195 3.48 -67.18 2.49
N SER A 196 2.82 -68.31 2.74
CA SER A 196 1.74 -68.53 3.69
C SER A 196 2.32 -69.13 4.97
N CYS A 197 1.89 -68.62 6.14
CA CYS A 197 1.67 -69.29 7.45
C CYS A 197 1.90 -68.27 8.59
N LYS A 198 1.13 -68.19 9.69
CA LYS A 198 -0.04 -68.91 10.21
C LYS A 198 -0.56 -68.12 11.43
N LYS A 199 -1.89 -68.03 11.55
CA LYS A 199 -2.77 -68.26 12.73
C LYS A 199 -2.49 -67.58 14.08
N GLN A 200 -3.52 -66.91 14.61
CA GLN A 200 -4.49 -67.41 15.62
C GLN A 200 -5.65 -66.38 15.70
N ALA A 201 -6.93 -66.68 15.41
CA ALA A 201 -7.91 -67.52 16.11
C ALA A 201 -8.16 -67.04 17.56
N ALA A 202 -9.38 -66.80 18.06
CA ALA A 202 -10.74 -66.95 17.52
C ALA A 202 -11.78 -66.28 18.44
N SER A 203 -12.94 -65.98 17.84
CA SER A 203 -14.33 -66.14 18.35
C SER A 203 -14.79 -65.32 19.58
N SER A 204 -16.02 -64.79 19.64
CA SER A 204 -17.28 -65.39 19.17
C SER A 204 -18.46 -64.41 19.09
N ALA A 205 -19.20 -64.54 17.98
CA ALA A 205 -20.68 -64.63 17.83
C ALA A 205 -21.56 -63.47 18.30
N GLY A 206 -22.34 -62.80 17.45
CA GLY A 206 -23.50 -63.31 16.67
C GLY A 206 -24.76 -62.66 17.29
N VAL A 207 -25.80 -62.17 16.60
CA VAL A 207 -26.59 -62.75 15.51
C VAL A 207 -27.60 -61.68 15.02
N ASP A 208 -27.77 -61.61 13.70
CA ASP A 208 -28.91 -61.26 12.83
C ASP A 208 -29.82 -60.03 13.00
N ALA A 209 -29.96 -59.29 11.88
CA ALA A 209 -31.17 -59.18 11.04
C ALA A 209 -31.57 -57.74 10.65
N GLU A 210 -31.41 -57.42 9.37
CA GLU A 210 -32.14 -56.41 8.58
C GLU A 210 -33.62 -56.85 8.36
N PRO A 211 -34.58 -56.06 7.78
CA PRO A 211 -34.40 -55.02 6.74
C PRO A 211 -35.32 -53.76 6.77
N ALA A 212 -34.91 -52.77 5.97
CA ALA A 212 -35.62 -51.85 5.07
C ALA A 212 -37.12 -51.44 5.27
N LEU A 213 -37.42 -50.12 5.13
CA LEU A 213 -38.22 -49.48 4.05
C LEU A 213 -38.94 -48.18 4.47
N LYS A 214 -38.83 -47.15 3.59
CA LYS A 214 -39.86 -46.15 3.15
C LYS A 214 -40.38 -45.11 4.16
N ASP A 215 -40.86 -43.91 3.82
CA ASP A 215 -41.25 -43.23 2.56
C ASP A 215 -41.44 -41.72 2.87
N GLY A 216 -41.33 -40.86 1.84
CA GLY A 216 -42.12 -39.61 1.59
C GLY A 216 -42.16 -38.46 2.63
N LEU A 217 -42.43 -37.18 2.32
CA LEU A 217 -42.95 -36.48 1.14
C LEU A 217 -42.80 -34.95 1.35
N SER A 218 -42.85 -34.25 0.23
CA SER A 218 -42.83 -32.82 -0.12
C SER A 218 -43.77 -31.82 0.59
N GLY A 219 -43.46 -30.52 0.50
CA GLY A 219 -44.45 -29.43 0.54
C GLY A 219 -43.89 -27.99 0.45
N GLU A 220 -44.05 -27.33 -0.70
CA GLU A 220 -44.24 -25.87 -0.87
C GLU A 220 -45.77 -25.60 -1.01
N PRO A 221 -46.37 -24.40 -0.75
CA PRO A 221 -46.19 -23.17 -1.58
C PRO A 221 -46.49 -21.76 -0.97
N LEU A 222 -46.01 -20.73 -1.69
CA LEU A 222 -46.46 -19.31 -1.94
C LEU A 222 -47.65 -18.63 -1.17
N SER A 223 -47.46 -17.35 -0.76
CA SER A 223 -48.21 -16.09 -1.16
C SER A 223 -48.49 -15.01 -0.07
N ASN A 224 -48.23 -13.73 -0.39
CA ASN A 224 -48.42 -12.41 0.29
C ASN A 224 -49.90 -11.96 0.57
N PRO A 225 -50.29 -10.76 1.14
CA PRO A 225 -49.60 -9.44 1.27
C PRO A 225 -49.90 -8.51 2.52
N SER A 226 -49.15 -7.38 2.57
CA SER A 226 -49.55 -5.99 2.97
C SER A 226 -49.31 -5.43 4.39
N GLY A 227 -48.61 -4.28 4.45
CA GLY A 227 -48.62 -3.31 5.55
C GLY A 227 -47.29 -2.57 5.81
N ALA A 228 -47.04 -1.44 5.14
CA ALA A 228 -45.97 -0.48 5.48
C ALA A 228 -46.48 0.54 6.55
N PRO A 229 -45.60 1.16 7.37
CA PRO A 229 -44.79 2.30 6.92
C PRO A 229 -43.31 2.28 7.38
N GLU A 230 -42.49 3.11 6.72
CA GLU A 230 -41.02 3.24 6.82
C GLU A 230 -40.43 3.38 8.25
N PRO A 231 -39.16 2.97 8.43
CA PRO A 231 -38.12 3.99 8.55
C PRO A 231 -36.83 3.70 7.76
N VAL A 232 -36.35 4.74 7.08
CA VAL A 232 -34.96 5.06 6.69
C VAL A 232 -33.99 3.87 6.67
N ALA A 233 -33.90 3.24 5.50
CA ALA A 233 -32.85 2.27 5.19
C ALA A 233 -31.49 2.97 5.00
N GLY A 234 -30.54 2.70 5.88
CA GLY A 234 -29.13 2.77 5.52
C GLY A 234 -28.75 1.45 4.83
N PRO A 235 -28.03 1.45 3.69
CA PRO A 235 -27.60 0.20 3.09
C PRO A 235 -26.36 -0.35 3.83
N PRO A 236 -26.21 -1.68 3.89
CA PRO A 236 -24.95 -2.32 4.25
C PRO A 236 -24.09 -2.36 2.99
N ASP A 237 -23.12 -1.45 2.85
CA ASP A 237 -22.06 -1.63 1.86
C ASP A 237 -20.77 -0.98 2.35
N ASP A 238 -19.82 -1.84 2.73
CA ASP A 238 -18.41 -1.53 3.01
C ASP A 238 -17.62 -1.22 1.72
N LYS A 239 -18.30 -0.78 0.66
CA LYS A 239 -17.71 -0.34 -0.60
C LYS A 239 -18.05 1.13 -0.82
N LEU A 240 -17.05 1.99 -0.65
CA LEU A 240 -17.11 3.34 -1.18
C LEU A 240 -17.29 3.23 -2.70
N ASP A 241 -18.39 3.74 -3.24
CA ASP A 241 -18.67 3.70 -4.68
C ASP A 241 -17.54 4.39 -5.46
N ALA A 242 -17.02 3.73 -6.49
CA ALA A 242 -15.92 4.24 -7.32
C ALA A 242 -16.24 5.60 -7.93
N ASP A 243 -17.52 5.86 -8.23
CA ASP A 243 -17.99 7.14 -8.76
C ASP A 243 -18.01 8.25 -7.69
N TYR A 244 -18.25 7.90 -6.42
CA TYR A 244 -18.16 8.83 -5.28
C TYR A 244 -16.70 9.20 -4.98
N ILE A 245 -15.81 8.21 -4.97
CA ILE A 245 -14.36 8.42 -4.75
C ILE A 245 -13.81 9.37 -5.81
N LYS A 246 -14.09 9.09 -7.09
CA LYS A 246 -13.58 9.88 -8.20
C LYS A 246 -14.11 11.32 -8.22
N ARG A 247 -15.37 11.54 -7.83
CA ARG A 247 -15.98 12.89 -7.79
C ARG A 247 -15.54 13.73 -6.60
N TYR A 248 -15.41 13.14 -5.41
CA TYR A 248 -15.28 13.90 -4.16
C TYR A 248 -13.95 13.70 -3.42
N LEU A 249 -13.27 12.57 -3.62
CA LEU A 249 -12.03 12.22 -2.93
C LEU A 249 -10.78 12.24 -3.84
N GLY A 250 -11.00 12.27 -5.16
CA GLY A 250 -9.96 12.20 -6.19
C GLY A 250 -9.53 10.77 -6.51
N ASP A 251 -8.54 10.59 -7.39
CA ASP A 251 -8.03 9.26 -7.73
C ASP A 251 -7.29 8.65 -6.52
N LEU A 252 -7.87 7.61 -5.93
CA LEU A 252 -7.24 6.82 -4.89
C LEU A 252 -6.78 5.48 -5.46
N THR A 253 -5.61 5.01 -5.03
CA THR A 253 -5.23 3.62 -5.29
C THR A 253 -6.06 2.69 -4.40
N PRO A 254 -6.26 1.41 -4.77
CA PRO A 254 -6.97 0.47 -3.90
C PRO A 254 -6.38 0.36 -2.48
N LEU A 255 -5.07 0.59 -2.32
CA LEU A 255 -4.40 0.68 -1.03
C LEU A 255 -4.89 1.90 -0.22
N GLN A 256 -4.97 3.06 -0.88
CA GLN A 256 -5.42 4.30 -0.24
C GLN A 256 -6.89 4.22 0.17
N GLU A 257 -7.72 3.59 -0.66
CA GLU A 257 -9.13 3.29 -0.34
C GLU A 257 -9.22 2.35 0.86
N SER A 258 -8.46 1.26 0.88
CA SER A 258 -8.42 0.33 2.01
C SER A 258 -7.96 1.00 3.31
N CYS A 259 -6.94 1.85 3.24
CA CYS A 259 -6.48 2.64 4.39
C CYS A 259 -7.56 3.61 4.90
N LEU A 260 -8.31 4.25 4.00
CA LEU A 260 -9.42 5.13 4.33
C LEU A 260 -10.55 4.35 5.02
N ILE A 261 -10.97 3.22 4.45
CA ILE A 261 -12.02 2.35 5.01
C ILE A 261 -11.61 1.85 6.39
N ARG A 262 -10.40 1.30 6.55
CA ARG A 262 -9.90 0.79 7.84
C ARG A 262 -9.81 1.87 8.91
N LEU A 263 -9.37 3.09 8.54
CA LEU A 263 -9.31 4.20 9.50
C LEU A 263 -10.72 4.68 9.88
N ARG A 264 -11.65 4.73 8.92
CA ARG A 264 -13.05 5.09 9.12
C ARG A 264 -13.79 4.09 10.01
N GLN A 265 -13.63 2.80 9.76
CA GLN A 265 -14.22 1.73 10.57
C GLN A 265 -13.70 1.77 12.00
N TRP A 266 -12.39 1.94 12.17
CA TRP A 266 -11.81 2.12 13.50
C TRP A 266 -12.35 3.36 14.24
N LEU A 267 -12.56 4.48 13.52
CA LEU A 267 -13.19 5.67 14.09
C LEU A 267 -14.65 5.41 14.49
N GLN A 268 -15.41 4.66 13.69
CA GLN A 268 -16.79 4.28 14.01
C GLN A 268 -16.86 3.46 15.31
N GLU A 269 -15.92 2.55 15.51
CA GLU A 269 -15.85 1.69 16.70
C GLU A 269 -15.37 2.45 17.95
N THR A 270 -14.40 3.35 17.79
CA THR A 270 -13.66 3.93 18.92
C THR A 270 -14.15 5.32 19.32
N HIS A 271 -14.65 6.12 18.38
CA HIS A 271 -14.97 7.53 18.61
C HIS A 271 -16.46 7.73 18.95
N LYS A 272 -16.75 8.12 20.19
CA LYS A 272 -18.10 8.49 20.64
C LYS A 272 -18.44 9.91 20.18
N GLY A 273 -18.98 10.05 18.96
CA GLY A 273 -19.44 11.33 18.42
C GLY A 273 -19.61 11.34 16.91
N LYS A 274 -19.86 12.51 16.31
CA LYS A 274 -19.92 12.65 14.85
C LYS A 274 -18.57 12.30 14.24
N ILE A 275 -18.58 11.36 13.30
CA ILE A 275 -17.37 10.92 12.58
C ILE A 275 -17.00 12.00 11.55
N PRO A 276 -15.71 12.37 11.44
CA PRO A 276 -15.26 13.28 10.39
C PRO A 276 -15.59 12.73 8.99
N LYS A 277 -15.96 13.61 8.06
CA LYS A 277 -16.18 13.20 6.65
C LYS A 277 -14.92 12.55 6.07
N ASP A 278 -15.11 11.67 5.08
CA ASP A 278 -14.03 10.91 4.44
C ASP A 278 -12.90 11.81 3.92
N GLU A 279 -13.22 12.98 3.35
CA GLU A 279 -12.23 13.99 2.92
C GLU A 279 -11.27 14.42 4.04
N HIS A 280 -11.81 14.60 5.26
CA HIS A 280 -11.01 15.00 6.41
C HIS A 280 -10.13 13.85 6.91
N ILE A 281 -10.66 12.64 6.96
CA ILE A 281 -9.90 11.43 7.32
C ILE A 281 -8.76 11.23 6.31
N LEU A 282 -9.08 11.36 5.03
CA LEU A 282 -8.16 11.22 3.91
C LEU A 282 -7.03 12.26 3.96
N ARG A 283 -7.28 13.48 4.46
CA ARG A 283 -6.23 14.48 4.66
C ARG A 283 -5.14 14.00 5.62
N PHE A 284 -5.51 13.37 6.74
CA PHE A 284 -4.53 12.84 7.70
C PHE A 284 -3.78 11.64 7.13
N LEU A 285 -4.48 10.78 6.38
CA LEU A 285 -3.85 9.68 5.65
C LEU A 285 -2.83 10.21 4.63
N ARG A 286 -3.22 11.14 3.76
CA ARG A 286 -2.31 11.76 2.78
C ARG A 286 -1.11 12.42 3.44
N ALA A 287 -1.32 13.14 4.55
CA ALA A 287 -0.25 13.83 5.27
C ALA A 287 0.75 12.88 5.95
N ARG A 288 0.38 11.62 6.16
CA ARG A 288 1.21 10.57 6.81
C ARG A 288 1.53 9.42 5.86
N ASP A 289 1.53 9.68 4.54
CA ASP A 289 1.84 8.69 3.50
C ASP A 289 0.99 7.40 3.63
N PHE A 290 -0.29 7.55 4.01
CA PHE A 290 -1.26 6.48 4.26
C PHE A 290 -0.87 5.47 5.35
N ASN A 291 0.10 5.81 6.20
CA ASN A 291 0.38 5.04 7.41
C ASN A 291 -0.79 5.21 8.40
N ILE A 292 -1.55 4.13 8.61
CA ILE A 292 -2.78 4.15 9.41
C ILE A 292 -2.50 4.55 10.85
N ASP A 293 -1.47 3.99 11.51
CA ASP A 293 -1.24 4.24 12.93
C ASP A 293 -0.77 5.67 13.20
N LYS A 294 0.14 6.20 12.37
CA LYS A 294 0.53 7.62 12.44
C LYS A 294 -0.63 8.56 12.12
N ALA A 295 -1.48 8.18 11.14
CA ALA A 295 -2.66 8.96 10.81
C ALA A 295 -3.69 8.94 11.96
N ARG A 296 -3.88 7.78 12.62
CA ARG A 296 -4.71 7.64 13.82
C ARG A 296 -4.22 8.54 14.93
N GLU A 297 -2.93 8.47 15.25
CA GLU A 297 -2.32 9.26 16.31
C GLU A 297 -2.56 10.77 16.10
N VAL A 298 -2.21 11.29 14.92
CA VAL A 298 -2.35 12.72 14.60
C VAL A 298 -3.82 13.13 14.49
N LEU A 299 -4.69 12.25 13.98
CA LEU A 299 -6.13 12.49 13.94
C LEU A 299 -6.71 12.60 15.36
N CYS A 300 -6.36 11.67 16.26
CA CYS A 300 -6.76 11.71 17.67
C CYS A 300 -6.27 12.96 18.39
N GLN A 301 -5.01 13.34 18.16
CA GLN A 301 -4.45 14.59 18.68
C GLN A 301 -5.24 15.80 18.15
N SER A 302 -5.58 15.82 16.85
CA SER A 302 -6.37 16.89 16.25
C SER A 302 -7.80 16.96 16.80
N LEU A 303 -8.47 15.83 16.99
CA LEU A 303 -9.82 15.77 17.57
C LEU A 303 -9.82 16.22 19.04
N THR A 304 -8.82 15.78 19.81
CA THR A 304 -8.65 16.20 21.21
C THR A 304 -8.40 17.70 21.30
N TRP A 305 -7.50 18.23 20.46
CA TRP A 305 -7.19 19.65 20.39
C TRP A 305 -8.43 20.48 20.03
N ARG A 306 -9.20 20.04 19.03
CA ARG A 306 -10.47 20.68 18.62
C ARG A 306 -11.46 20.76 19.77
N LYS A 307 -11.61 19.67 20.53
CA LYS A 307 -12.50 19.62 21.69
C LYS A 307 -12.03 20.54 22.81
N GLN A 308 -10.72 20.56 23.11
CA GLN A 308 -10.13 21.42 24.12
C GLN A 308 -10.31 22.91 23.81
N HIS A 309 -10.20 23.29 22.53
CA HIS A 309 -10.27 24.69 22.09
C HIS A 309 -11.67 25.09 21.60
N GLN A 310 -12.67 24.21 21.75
CA GLN A 310 -14.06 24.44 21.35
C GLN A 310 -14.19 24.94 19.90
N VAL A 311 -13.37 24.40 19.00
CA VAL A 311 -13.22 24.90 17.62
C VAL A 311 -14.54 24.86 16.86
N ASP A 312 -15.39 23.89 17.13
CA ASP A 312 -16.69 23.76 16.44
C ASP A 312 -17.67 24.90 16.81
N TYR A 313 -17.44 25.61 17.91
CA TYR A 313 -18.25 26.74 18.38
C TYR A 313 -17.54 28.09 18.20
N ILE A 314 -16.34 28.10 17.59
CA ILE A 314 -15.51 29.31 17.53
C ILE A 314 -16.17 30.43 16.74
N LEU A 315 -16.94 30.10 15.70
CA LEU A 315 -17.68 31.08 14.88
C LEU A 315 -18.78 31.78 15.67
N ASP A 316 -19.37 31.10 16.66
CA ASP A 316 -20.45 31.65 17.49
C ASP A 316 -19.90 32.38 18.72
N SER A 317 -18.74 31.94 19.22
CA SER A 317 -18.20 32.36 20.53
C SER A 317 -17.03 33.33 20.46
N TRP A 318 -16.44 33.56 19.28
CA TRP A 318 -15.22 34.35 19.14
C TRP A 318 -15.32 35.40 18.03
N HIS A 319 -14.96 36.64 18.38
CA HIS A 319 -14.92 37.77 17.46
C HIS A 319 -13.50 38.33 17.40
N ALA A 320 -13.01 38.62 16.20
CA ALA A 320 -11.66 39.15 16.00
C ALA A 320 -11.52 40.54 16.64
N PRO A 321 -10.57 40.73 17.59
CA PRO A 321 -10.25 42.04 18.12
C PRO A 321 -9.85 43.02 17.02
N GLN A 322 -10.16 44.31 17.21
CA GLN A 322 -9.91 45.35 16.21
C GLN A 322 -8.44 45.44 15.79
N VAL A 323 -7.51 45.21 16.72
CA VAL A 323 -6.05 45.14 16.45
C VAL A 323 -5.70 44.06 15.41
N LEU A 324 -6.40 42.90 15.38
CA LEU A 324 -6.18 41.91 14.34
C LEU A 324 -6.70 42.40 12.99
N GLN A 325 -7.85 43.05 12.97
CA GLN A 325 -8.44 43.56 11.73
C GLN A 325 -7.58 44.66 11.09
N ASP A 326 -6.97 45.51 11.92
CA ASP A 326 -6.19 46.66 11.46
C ASP A 326 -4.76 46.28 11.05
N TYR A 327 -4.12 45.34 11.76
CA TYR A 327 -2.68 45.08 11.64
C TYR A 327 -2.32 43.69 11.11
N TYR A 328 -3.26 42.74 11.03
CA TYR A 328 -2.99 41.43 10.46
C TYR A 328 -2.97 41.50 8.92
N ALA A 329 -1.78 41.42 8.32
CA ALA A 329 -1.58 41.58 6.88
C ALA A 329 -1.81 40.26 6.09
N GLY A 330 -2.90 39.55 6.40
CA GLY A 330 -3.28 38.32 5.71
C GLY A 330 -4.78 38.06 5.79
N GLY A 331 -5.28 37.22 4.90
CA GLY A 331 -6.71 36.92 4.85
C GLY A 331 -7.10 36.01 3.70
N TRP A 332 -8.33 35.53 3.79
CA TRP A 332 -8.98 34.83 2.69
C TRP A 332 -9.26 35.82 1.56
N HIS A 333 -9.07 35.36 0.34
CA HIS A 333 -9.31 36.10 -0.88
C HIS A 333 -10.22 35.26 -1.80
N HIS A 334 -10.34 35.68 -3.05
CA HIS A 334 -11.10 34.97 -4.07
C HIS A 334 -10.61 33.52 -4.31
N HIS A 335 -11.20 32.87 -5.31
CA HIS A 335 -10.83 31.53 -5.69
C HIS A 335 -9.83 31.54 -6.84
N ASP A 336 -9.01 30.50 -6.95
CA ASP A 336 -8.23 30.25 -8.16
C ASP A 336 -9.12 29.83 -9.34
N LYS A 337 -8.49 29.54 -10.49
CA LYS A 337 -9.22 29.15 -11.72
C LYS A 337 -9.98 27.84 -11.58
N ASP A 338 -9.63 27.01 -10.59
CA ASP A 338 -10.23 25.72 -10.31
C ASP A 338 -11.23 25.81 -9.14
N GLY A 339 -11.56 27.02 -8.69
CA GLY A 339 -12.53 27.26 -7.63
C GLY A 339 -11.99 27.03 -6.21
N ARG A 340 -10.66 26.94 -6.01
CA ARG A 340 -10.06 26.72 -4.67
C ARG A 340 -9.83 28.05 -3.96
N PRO A 341 -10.13 28.17 -2.66
CA PRO A 341 -9.99 29.43 -1.93
C PRO A 341 -8.52 29.84 -1.82
N LEU A 342 -8.22 31.11 -2.10
CA LEU A 342 -6.89 31.68 -1.95
C LEU A 342 -6.75 32.32 -0.58
N TYR A 343 -5.66 32.02 0.13
CA TYR A 343 -5.25 32.75 1.33
C TYR A 343 -3.97 33.52 1.02
N VAL A 344 -3.99 34.83 1.21
CA VAL A 344 -2.82 35.69 0.94
C VAL A 344 -2.24 36.16 2.27
N LEU A 345 -0.95 35.93 2.48
CA LEU A 345 -0.20 36.44 3.62
C LEU A 345 0.97 37.28 3.15
N ARG A 346 0.98 38.58 3.48
CA ARG A 346 2.03 39.52 3.06
C ARG A 346 3.20 39.50 4.05
N LEU A 347 4.11 38.56 3.84
CA LEU A 347 5.34 38.45 4.63
C LEU A 347 6.18 39.74 4.52
N GLY A 348 6.52 40.34 5.67
CA GLY A 348 7.30 41.58 5.75
C GLY A 348 6.49 42.87 5.94
N GLN A 349 5.16 42.82 5.80
CA GLN A 349 4.25 43.96 6.09
C GLN A 349 3.49 43.79 7.41
N MET A 350 3.85 42.79 8.22
CA MET A 350 3.19 42.45 9.47
C MET A 350 4.20 42.51 10.62
N ASP A 351 3.91 43.28 11.66
CA ASP A 351 4.69 43.24 12.91
C ASP A 351 4.25 42.03 13.74
N THR A 352 4.82 40.88 13.43
CA THR A 352 4.51 39.63 14.12
C THR A 352 4.87 39.67 15.61
N LYS A 353 5.94 40.37 15.98
CA LYS A 353 6.37 40.52 17.38
C LYS A 353 5.41 41.41 18.16
N GLY A 354 4.98 42.52 17.57
CA GLY A 354 3.98 43.41 18.14
C GLY A 354 2.63 42.72 18.33
N LEU A 355 2.16 41.98 17.32
CA LEU A 355 0.90 41.23 17.39
C LEU A 355 0.89 40.15 18.47
N VAL A 356 1.97 39.34 18.56
CA VAL A 356 2.08 38.31 19.61
C VAL A 356 2.10 38.95 21.00
N ARG A 357 2.80 40.09 21.16
CA ARG A 357 2.85 40.80 22.45
C ARG A 357 1.51 41.44 22.84
N ALA A 358 0.76 41.96 21.89
CA ALA A 358 -0.49 42.67 22.14
C ALA A 358 -1.68 41.74 22.39
N LEU A 359 -1.73 40.60 21.68
CA LEU A 359 -2.91 39.74 21.64
C LEU A 359 -2.68 38.34 22.21
N GLY A 360 -1.41 37.94 22.36
CA GLY A 360 -1.03 36.59 22.72
C GLY A 360 -1.10 35.61 21.56
N GLU A 361 -0.39 34.49 21.70
CA GLU A 361 -0.31 33.43 20.68
C GLU A 361 -1.68 32.77 20.45
N GLU A 362 -2.47 32.58 21.51
CA GLU A 362 -3.80 31.97 21.45
C GLU A 362 -4.79 32.77 20.58
N ALA A 363 -4.79 34.10 20.67
CA ALA A 363 -5.69 34.93 19.88
C ALA A 363 -5.34 34.91 18.39
N LEU A 364 -4.04 34.89 18.06
CA LEU A 364 -3.55 34.73 16.70
C LEU A 364 -3.87 33.35 16.13
N LEU A 365 -3.69 32.31 16.94
CA LEU A 365 -3.96 30.94 16.55
C LEU A 365 -5.46 30.71 16.30
N ARG A 366 -6.33 31.33 17.10
CA ARG A 366 -7.78 31.37 16.85
C ARG A 366 -8.10 32.09 15.54
N TYR A 367 -7.56 33.29 15.31
CA TYR A 367 -7.83 34.06 14.08
C TYR A 367 -7.48 33.30 12.80
N VAL A 368 -6.34 32.60 12.77
CA VAL A 368 -5.91 31.81 11.60
C VAL A 368 -6.69 30.49 11.45
N SER A 369 -7.26 29.97 12.53
CA SER A 369 -8.01 28.72 12.52
C SER A 369 -9.46 28.85 12.05
N VAL A 370 -9.98 30.08 11.89
CA VAL A 370 -11.37 30.37 11.51
C VAL A 370 -11.49 30.70 10.02
N PRO A 371 -12.15 29.87 9.21
CA PRO A 371 -12.54 30.24 7.85
C PRO A 371 -13.54 31.40 7.88
N GLY A 372 -13.28 32.47 7.12
CA GLY A 372 -14.19 33.63 7.00
C GLY A 372 -13.88 34.83 7.91
N CYS A 373 -12.90 34.72 8.81
CA CYS A 373 -12.36 35.90 9.49
C CYS A 373 -11.34 36.58 8.54
N GLY A 374 -11.66 37.76 8.02
CA GLY A 374 -10.74 38.56 7.19
C GLY A 374 -11.16 38.78 5.73
N ASP A 375 -12.45 38.79 5.40
CA ASP A 375 -12.89 39.38 4.12
C ASP A 375 -12.44 40.85 4.07
N PRO A 376 -11.64 41.27 3.06
CA PRO A 376 -11.21 42.65 2.97
C PRO A 376 -12.41 43.56 2.69
N PRO A 377 -12.49 44.76 3.29
CA PRO A 377 -13.54 45.71 2.96
C PRO A 377 -13.51 46.02 1.45
N PRO A 378 -14.68 46.29 0.84
CA PRO A 378 -14.83 46.40 -0.62
C PRO A 378 -13.93 47.45 -1.30
N GLN A 379 -13.31 48.34 -0.52
CA GLN A 379 -12.41 49.40 -0.98
C GLN A 379 -10.95 48.95 -1.20
N ALA A 380 -10.53 47.76 -0.74
CA ALA A 380 -9.16 47.25 -0.90
C ALA A 380 -8.95 46.36 -2.16
N ARG A 381 -9.84 46.46 -3.16
CA ARG A 381 -9.73 45.74 -4.43
C ARG A 381 -8.74 46.44 -5.37
N VAL A 382 -7.44 46.19 -5.19
CA VAL A 382 -6.43 46.56 -6.19
C VAL A 382 -6.30 45.42 -7.21
N PRO A 383 -6.37 45.66 -8.53
CA PRO A 383 -6.21 44.61 -9.53
C PRO A 383 -4.75 44.16 -9.58
N LEU A 384 -4.49 42.90 -9.22
CA LEU A 384 -3.16 42.32 -9.29
C LEU A 384 -2.81 41.99 -10.75
N PHE A 385 -2.07 42.86 -11.43
CA PHE A 385 -1.42 42.54 -12.70
C PHE A 385 -0.26 41.56 -12.47
N LEU A 386 -0.42 40.33 -12.95
CA LEU A 386 0.63 39.32 -13.01
C LEU A 386 1.72 39.74 -14.02
N VAL A 387 2.81 40.35 -13.54
CA VAL A 387 4.01 40.58 -14.36
C VAL A 387 4.82 39.29 -14.44
N ARG A 388 4.83 38.67 -15.62
CA ARG A 388 5.74 37.59 -16.02
C ARG A 388 7.11 38.16 -16.48
N ARG A 389 8.17 37.39 -16.18
CA ARG A 389 9.52 37.25 -16.82
C ARG A 389 10.72 37.82 -16.02
N PRO A 390 11.96 37.35 -16.28
CA PRO A 390 12.42 35.97 -16.48
C PRO A 390 13.69 35.65 -15.65
N ALA A 391 14.05 34.37 -15.56
CA ALA A 391 15.31 33.89 -14.99
C ALA A 391 16.54 34.44 -15.75
N ARG A 392 17.44 35.16 -15.05
CA ARG A 392 18.91 35.24 -15.26
C ARG A 392 19.56 36.40 -14.48
N THR A 393 19.68 36.30 -13.16
CA THR A 393 20.72 37.05 -12.39
C THR A 393 20.88 36.52 -10.96
N ALA A 394 21.21 35.25 -10.78
CA ALA A 394 21.52 34.68 -9.46
C ALA A 394 23.04 34.62 -9.14
N GLN A 395 23.92 35.20 -9.98
CA GLN A 395 25.37 35.00 -9.84
C GLN A 395 26.23 36.27 -9.69
N LYS A 396 25.64 37.43 -9.35
CA LYS A 396 26.42 38.67 -9.11
C LYS A 396 26.33 39.27 -7.70
N LEU A 397 25.64 38.62 -6.75
CA LEU A 397 25.51 39.14 -5.38
C LEU A 397 26.29 38.36 -4.30
N GLN A 398 26.97 37.26 -4.63
CA GLN A 398 27.86 36.56 -3.67
C GLN A 398 29.33 37.00 -3.75
N GLN A 399 29.74 37.84 -4.72
CA GLN A 399 31.12 38.33 -4.81
C GLN A 399 31.35 39.73 -4.19
N ARG A 400 30.30 40.44 -3.77
CA ARG A 400 30.43 41.76 -3.09
C ARG A 400 30.39 41.71 -1.57
N ALA A 401 30.18 40.53 -0.96
CA ALA A 401 30.15 40.36 0.50
C ALA A 401 31.48 39.84 1.10
N ARG A 402 32.54 39.68 0.30
CA ARG A 402 33.87 39.22 0.78
C ARG A 402 35.01 40.25 0.65
N SER A 403 34.79 41.45 0.12
CA SER A 403 35.84 42.49 0.01
C SER A 403 35.65 43.70 0.95
N GLY A 404 34.77 43.60 1.96
CA GLY A 404 34.43 44.71 2.86
C GLY A 404 35.11 44.70 4.24
N ARG A 405 36.23 43.99 4.42
CA ARG A 405 37.06 44.04 5.63
C ARG A 405 38.52 44.17 5.23
N ASN A 406 38.98 45.42 5.09
CA ASN A 406 40.33 45.91 5.40
C ASN A 406 40.50 47.29 4.73
N GLY A 407 40.72 48.34 5.54
CA GLY A 407 41.02 49.67 5.03
C GLY A 407 40.74 50.79 6.03
N PHE A 408 41.49 50.78 7.14
CA PHE A 408 41.72 51.96 7.98
C PHE A 408 42.80 52.84 7.33
N HIS A 409 42.83 54.14 7.69
CA HIS A 409 43.73 55.26 7.29
C HIS A 409 43.22 56.05 6.07
N GLY A 410 42.72 57.29 6.21
CA GLY A 410 43.44 58.54 6.55
C GLY A 410 43.76 59.25 5.21
N ALA A 411 43.77 60.56 4.98
CA ALA A 411 43.52 61.82 5.69
C ALA A 411 43.51 62.92 4.58
N GLN A 412 43.01 64.13 4.90
CA GLN A 412 43.23 65.43 4.20
C GLN A 412 42.56 65.59 2.81
N ALA A 413 41.98 66.73 2.43
CA ALA A 413 42.14 68.12 2.86
C ALA A 413 40.80 68.88 2.95
#